data_AF-A0A4U6XL70-F1
#
_entry.id   AF-A0A4U6XL70-F1
#
_cell.length_a   1.000
_cell.length_b   1.000
_cell.length_c   1.000
_cell.angle_alpha   90.00
_cell.angle_beta   90.00
_cell.angle_gamma   90.00
#
_symmetry.space_group_name_H-M   'P 1'
#
loop_
_entity.id
_entity.type
_entity.pdbx_description
1 polymer ?
#
loop_
_entity_poly.entity_id
_entity_poly.type
_entity_poly.pdbx_seq_one_letter_code
_entity_poly.pdbx_strand_id
1 'polypeptide(L)'
;MKLYDAAALPLNAEPPSQECLTAENTGCEGFVFFGVHKKDNHHVLCPRGTPDEFALLDTQCSNRLRAIEGLESVRFDAIIEAAVFKKRKKGKRSKPTPFSLSVNVYGPPSTADEVGRKLSAASGFLQHPKALSQSVDYRNPQLLQFSDDPTPTATRRSFLQ
;
A
#
# COMPACT_ATOMS: atom_id res chain seq x y z
N MET A 1 2.21 -1.88 6.19
CA MET A 1 1.87 -3.28 5.84
C MET A 1 1.83 -3.39 4.31
N LYS A 2 2.01 -4.52 3.61
CA LYS A 2 1.80 -4.62 2.13
C LYS A 2 0.71 -5.59 1.71
N LEU A 3 -0.14 -5.16 0.78
CA LEU A 3 -0.86 -6.02 -0.13
C LEU A 3 0.10 -6.43 -1.27
N TYR A 4 0.01 -7.70 -1.68
CA TYR A 4 0.74 -8.43 -2.73
C TYR A 4 1.27 -7.60 -3.93
N ASP A 5 2.19 -8.19 -4.70
CA ASP A 5 2.64 -7.61 -5.97
C ASP A 5 1.46 -7.39 -6.92
N ALA A 6 1.19 -6.12 -7.20
CA ALA A 6 0.13 -5.66 -8.07
C ALA A 6 0.73 -5.16 -9.38
N ALA A 7 -0.13 -4.94 -10.35
CA ALA A 7 0.24 -4.28 -11.59
C ALA A 7 -0.60 -3.02 -11.77
N ALA A 8 -0.02 -2.02 -12.42
CA ALA A 8 -0.78 -0.87 -12.86
C ALA A 8 -0.54 -0.56 -14.33
N LEU A 9 -1.61 -0.17 -15.01
CA LEU A 9 -1.61 0.25 -16.40
C LEU A 9 -1.51 1.78 -16.46
N PRO A 10 -0.52 2.36 -17.16
CA PRO A 10 -0.46 3.81 -17.35
C PRO A 10 -1.71 4.32 -18.07
N LEU A 11 -2.32 5.38 -17.55
CA LEU A 11 -3.46 6.06 -18.18
C LEU A 11 -2.99 6.97 -19.33
N ASN A 12 -1.85 7.61 -19.13
CA ASN A 12 -1.20 8.48 -20.11
C ASN A 12 0.13 7.87 -20.55
N ALA A 13 0.57 8.24 -21.77
CA ALA A 13 1.86 7.81 -22.29
C ALA A 13 3.05 8.44 -21.53
N GLU A 14 2.82 9.59 -20.90
CA GLU A 14 3.87 10.30 -20.17
C GLU A 14 3.95 9.82 -18.70
N PRO A 15 5.16 9.50 -18.20
CA PRO A 15 5.36 9.20 -16.80
C PRO A 15 5.09 10.44 -15.93
N PRO A 16 4.82 10.28 -14.62
CA PRO A 16 4.75 11.40 -13.71
C PRO A 16 6.05 12.24 -13.80
N SER A 17 5.92 13.56 -13.62
CA SER A 17 7.03 14.51 -13.75
C SER A 17 8.20 14.10 -12.83
N GLN A 18 9.44 14.49 -13.18
CA GLN A 18 10.59 14.15 -12.34
C GLN A 18 10.49 14.73 -10.93
N GLU A 19 9.80 15.85 -10.77
CA GLU A 19 9.47 16.46 -9.47
C GLU A 19 8.60 15.54 -8.62
N CYS A 20 7.68 14.78 -9.22
CA CYS A 20 6.93 13.74 -8.52
C CYS A 20 7.80 12.55 -8.09
N LEU A 21 9.05 12.47 -8.54
CA LEU A 21 9.99 11.38 -8.22
C LEU A 21 11.09 11.80 -7.23
N THR A 22 11.10 13.06 -6.76
CA THR A 22 12.15 13.58 -5.84
C THR A 22 11.87 13.26 -4.36
N ALA A 23 12.83 13.66 -3.51
CA ALA A 23 13.14 13.13 -2.19
C ALA A 23 11.99 13.04 -1.16
N GLU A 24 10.93 13.83 -1.33
CA GLU A 24 9.74 13.82 -0.46
C GLU A 24 8.87 12.56 -0.70
N ASN A 25 9.06 11.91 -1.86
CA ASN A 25 8.42 10.66 -2.25
C ASN A 25 9.32 9.42 -2.10
N THR A 26 10.59 9.57 -1.68
CA THR A 26 11.51 8.45 -1.43
C THR A 26 11.57 8.14 0.05
N GLY A 27 10.57 7.42 0.57
CA GLY A 27 10.64 6.87 1.93
C GLY A 27 11.80 5.88 2.13
N CYS A 28 12.36 5.35 1.04
CA CYS A 28 13.44 4.37 1.00
C CYS A 28 14.22 4.49 -0.33
N GLU A 29 15.55 4.33 -0.30
CA GLU A 29 16.40 4.44 -1.50
C GLU A 29 15.94 3.46 -2.59
N GLY A 30 15.87 3.92 -3.84
CA GLY A 30 15.49 3.10 -4.99
C GLY A 30 13.98 2.90 -5.19
N PHE A 31 13.13 3.36 -4.27
CA PHE A 31 11.68 3.27 -4.38
C PHE A 31 11.00 4.64 -4.35
N VAL A 32 9.91 4.78 -5.09
CA VAL A 32 9.02 5.94 -5.09
C VAL A 32 7.63 5.54 -4.62
N PHE A 33 6.97 6.46 -3.91
CA PHE A 33 5.69 6.23 -3.28
C PHE A 33 4.61 7.10 -3.94
N PHE A 34 3.44 6.51 -4.20
CA PHE A 34 2.29 7.20 -4.80
C PHE A 34 1.04 6.95 -3.97
N GLY A 35 0.13 7.92 -3.94
CA GLY A 35 -1.18 7.72 -3.33
C GLY A 35 -2.01 6.74 -4.15
N VAL A 36 -2.80 5.91 -3.49
CA VAL A 36 -3.79 5.03 -4.14
C VAL A 36 -5.18 5.50 -3.74
N HIS A 37 -5.96 5.92 -4.72
CA HIS A 37 -7.28 6.51 -4.54
C HIS A 37 -8.32 5.70 -5.29
N LYS A 38 -9.51 5.55 -4.72
CA LYS A 38 -10.63 4.96 -5.44
C LYS A 38 -11.24 5.93 -6.45
N LYS A 39 -11.61 5.37 -7.59
CA LYS A 39 -12.44 6.00 -8.60
C LYS A 39 -13.42 4.96 -9.12
N ASP A 40 -14.70 5.21 -8.87
CA ASP A 40 -15.79 4.26 -9.16
C ASP A 40 -15.52 2.86 -8.57
N ASN A 41 -15.28 1.89 -9.45
CA ASN A 41 -15.00 0.50 -9.12
C ASN A 41 -13.51 0.14 -9.19
N HIS A 42 -12.60 1.09 -9.40
CA HIS A 42 -11.17 0.79 -9.50
C HIS A 42 -10.35 1.71 -8.61
N HIS A 43 -9.06 1.42 -8.48
CA HIS A 43 -8.13 2.31 -7.83
C HIS A 43 -7.16 2.89 -8.85
N VAL A 44 -6.77 4.13 -8.64
CA VAL A 44 -5.83 4.88 -9.46
C VAL A 44 -4.64 5.33 -8.61
N LEU A 45 -3.51 5.52 -9.28
CA LEU A 45 -2.31 6.06 -8.68
C LEU A 45 -2.20 7.56 -8.97
N CYS A 46 -1.92 8.33 -7.92
CA CYS A 46 -1.71 9.77 -7.99
C CYS A 46 -0.35 10.13 -7.36
N PRO A 47 0.39 11.10 -7.91
CA PRO A 47 1.49 11.75 -7.19
C PRO A 47 1.00 12.27 -5.84
N ARG A 48 1.83 12.17 -4.81
CA ARG A 48 1.46 12.73 -3.51
C ARG A 48 1.27 14.24 -3.64
N GLY A 49 0.19 14.73 -3.03
CA GLY A 49 -0.14 16.17 -3.04
C GLY A 49 -0.88 16.64 -4.28
N THR A 50 -1.10 15.79 -5.30
CA THR A 50 -1.92 16.15 -6.47
C THR A 50 -3.01 15.11 -6.72
N PRO A 51 -4.16 15.51 -7.29
CA PRO A 51 -5.21 14.58 -7.71
C PRO A 51 -4.91 13.94 -9.08
N ASP A 52 -3.74 14.20 -9.69
CA ASP A 52 -3.46 13.84 -11.08
C ASP A 52 -3.23 12.35 -11.24
N GLU A 53 -4.23 11.64 -11.72
CA GLU A 53 -4.19 10.21 -11.96
C GLU A 53 -3.24 9.88 -13.13
N PHE A 54 -2.29 8.96 -12.92
CA PHE A 54 -1.36 8.56 -14.00
C PHE A 54 -1.41 7.06 -14.33
N ALA A 55 -2.00 6.23 -13.48
CA ALA A 55 -2.10 4.80 -13.72
C ALA A 55 -3.31 4.17 -13.02
N LEU A 56 -3.86 3.12 -13.64
CA LEU A 56 -4.96 2.31 -13.15
C LEU A 56 -4.41 1.04 -12.50
N LEU A 57 -4.81 0.77 -11.26
CA LEU A 57 -4.45 -0.45 -10.56
C LEU A 57 -5.26 -1.64 -11.10
N ASP A 58 -4.63 -2.81 -11.19
CA ASP A 58 -5.30 -4.01 -11.66
C ASP A 58 -6.56 -4.36 -10.83
N THR A 59 -7.50 -5.06 -11.46
CA THR A 59 -8.80 -5.36 -10.87
C THR A 59 -8.68 -6.26 -9.63
N GLN A 60 -7.71 -7.19 -9.59
CA GLN A 60 -7.57 -8.09 -8.44
C GLN A 60 -7.13 -7.31 -7.20
N CYS A 61 -6.12 -6.44 -7.34
CA CYS A 61 -5.68 -5.58 -6.27
C CYS A 61 -6.79 -4.59 -5.87
N SER A 62 -7.47 -3.98 -6.84
CA SER A 62 -8.59 -3.08 -6.57
C SER A 62 -9.71 -3.75 -5.76
N ASN A 63 -10.07 -4.99 -6.09
CA ASN A 63 -11.11 -5.74 -5.37
C ASN A 63 -10.74 -5.95 -3.90
N ARG A 64 -9.47 -6.26 -3.62
CA ARG A 64 -8.96 -6.46 -2.26
C ARG A 64 -8.95 -5.15 -1.47
N LEU A 65 -8.52 -4.04 -2.07
CA LEU A 65 -8.54 -2.73 -1.41
C LEU A 65 -9.96 -2.28 -1.07
N ARG A 66 -10.94 -2.50 -1.97
CA ARG A 66 -12.36 -2.19 -1.69
C ARG A 66 -12.89 -2.93 -0.47
N ALA A 67 -12.40 -4.14 -0.18
CA ALA A 67 -12.85 -4.91 0.98
C ALA A 67 -12.51 -4.22 2.31
N ILE A 68 -11.49 -3.36 2.35
CA ILE A 68 -11.03 -2.66 3.56
C ILE A 68 -11.16 -1.14 3.51
N GLU A 69 -11.64 -0.60 2.40
CA GLU A 69 -11.80 0.84 2.21
C GLU A 69 -12.86 1.48 3.12
N GLY A 70 -13.86 0.71 3.54
CA GLY A 70 -14.87 1.17 4.50
C GLY A 70 -14.37 1.24 5.95
N LEU A 71 -13.08 0.97 6.19
CA LEU A 71 -12.47 1.11 7.51
C LEU A 71 -11.93 2.51 7.67
N GLU A 72 -12.40 3.20 8.70
CA GLU A 72 -11.94 4.55 9.01
C GLU A 72 -10.42 4.58 9.25
N SER A 73 -9.78 5.65 8.80
CA SER A 73 -8.33 5.88 8.97
C SER A 73 -7.40 4.88 8.26
N VAL A 74 -7.91 4.03 7.37
CA VAL A 74 -7.08 3.20 6.49
C VAL A 74 -6.64 3.99 5.26
N ARG A 75 -5.33 3.98 4.97
CA ARG A 75 -4.71 4.61 3.79
C ARG A 75 -3.89 3.61 3.01
N PHE A 76 -3.77 3.84 1.71
CA PHE A 76 -2.94 3.06 0.80
C PHE A 76 -1.86 3.92 0.12
N ASP A 77 -0.62 3.42 0.11
CA ASP A 77 0.43 3.98 -0.75
C ASP A 77 0.97 2.88 -1.68
N ALA A 78 1.09 3.14 -2.97
CA ALA A 78 1.79 2.26 -3.89
C ALA A 78 3.29 2.52 -3.85
N ILE A 79 4.07 1.46 -3.95
CA ILE A 79 5.54 1.47 -3.91
C ILE A 79 6.05 0.85 -5.18
N ILE A 80 6.89 1.60 -5.88
CA ILE A 80 7.39 1.26 -7.21
C ILE A 80 8.90 1.49 -7.21
N GLU A 81 9.66 0.60 -7.82
CA GLU A 81 11.09 0.82 -8.05
C GLU A 81 11.30 2.02 -8.98
N ALA A 82 12.14 2.96 -8.58
CA ALA A 82 12.45 4.16 -9.37
C ALA A 82 12.98 3.82 -10.78
N ALA A 83 13.61 2.65 -10.93
CA ALA A 83 14.09 2.13 -12.21
C ALA A 83 12.97 1.92 -13.26
N VAL A 84 11.73 1.66 -12.83
CA VAL A 84 10.56 1.51 -13.72
C VAL A 84 10.33 2.79 -14.53
N PHE A 85 10.55 3.96 -13.92
CA PHE A 85 10.34 5.26 -14.58
C PHE A 85 11.54 5.71 -15.41
N LYS A 86 12.77 5.32 -15.04
CA LYS A 86 13.98 5.63 -15.80
C LYS A 86 14.01 4.94 -17.18
N LYS A 87 13.46 3.73 -17.28
CA LYS A 87 13.46 2.92 -18.52
C LYS A 87 12.46 3.38 -19.58
N ARG A 88 11.53 4.30 -19.27
CA ARG A 88 10.45 4.70 -20.21
C ARG A 88 10.83 5.73 -21.27
N LYS A 89 12.07 6.20 -21.31
CA LYS A 89 12.55 7.08 -22.40
C LYS A 89 13.04 6.28 -23.61
N LYS A 90 12.12 5.85 -24.51
CA LYS A 90 12.35 5.79 -25.97
C LYS A 90 11.17 5.17 -26.74
N GLY A 91 10.61 5.94 -27.68
CA GLY A 91 9.99 5.40 -28.89
C GLY A 91 8.49 5.65 -29.06
N LYS A 92 8.16 6.34 -30.17
CA LYS A 92 6.84 6.50 -30.83
C LYS A 92 5.76 5.48 -30.38
N ARG A 93 4.65 5.99 -29.84
CA ARG A 93 3.33 5.33 -29.75
C ARG A 93 3.34 3.83 -29.36
N SER A 94 4.17 3.42 -28.40
CA SER A 94 4.04 2.07 -27.84
C SER A 94 2.80 2.00 -26.94
N LYS A 95 2.10 0.86 -26.96
CA LYS A 95 0.94 0.64 -26.10
C LYS A 95 1.37 0.77 -24.62
N PRO A 96 0.53 1.35 -23.75
CA PRO A 96 0.80 1.39 -22.32
C PRO A 96 1.11 -0.02 -21.82
N THR A 97 2.30 -0.22 -21.26
CA THR A 97 2.71 -1.51 -20.71
C THR A 97 2.53 -1.48 -19.20
N PRO A 98 1.85 -2.48 -18.61
CA PRO A 98 1.73 -2.57 -17.17
C PRO A 98 3.09 -2.59 -16.47
N PHE A 99 3.13 -2.07 -15.24
CA PHE A 99 4.30 -2.14 -14.39
C PHE A 99 3.94 -2.71 -13.03
N SER A 100 4.87 -3.47 -12.45
CA SER A 100 4.69 -4.05 -11.13
C SER A 100 4.86 -2.99 -10.04
N LEU A 101 4.08 -3.14 -8.98
CA LEU A 101 4.15 -2.33 -7.77
C LEU A 101 3.77 -3.16 -6.56
N SER A 102 3.98 -2.65 -5.36
CA SER A 102 3.36 -3.22 -4.17
C SER A 102 2.59 -2.15 -3.42
N VAL A 103 1.47 -2.49 -2.78
CA VAL A 103 0.64 -1.50 -2.08
C VAL A 103 0.87 -1.60 -0.59
N ASN A 104 1.37 -0.56 0.05
CA ASN A 104 1.34 -0.45 1.50
C ASN A 104 -0.06 -0.09 2.01
N VAL A 105 -0.54 -0.81 3.03
CA VAL A 105 -1.71 -0.47 3.86
C VAL A 105 -1.22 0.13 5.18
N TYR A 106 -1.83 1.24 5.58
CA TYR A 106 -1.61 1.95 6.84
C TYR A 106 -2.93 2.16 7.55
N GLY A 107 -2.89 2.21 8.88
CA GLY A 107 -4.04 2.48 9.72
C GLY A 107 -3.68 2.38 11.20
N PRO A 108 -4.58 2.78 12.10
CA PRO A 108 -4.36 2.64 13.54
C PRO A 108 -4.30 1.16 13.95
N PRO A 109 -3.53 0.79 14.99
CA PRO A 109 -3.41 -0.59 15.44
C PRO A 109 -4.76 -1.26 15.76
N SER A 110 -5.75 -0.49 16.21
CA SER A 110 -7.11 -0.96 16.49
C SER A 110 -7.83 -1.57 15.29
N THR A 111 -7.44 -1.21 14.06
CA THR A 111 -8.05 -1.72 12.82
C THR A 111 -7.32 -2.92 12.22
N ALA A 112 -6.13 -3.27 12.74
CA ALA A 112 -5.25 -4.25 12.12
C ALA A 112 -5.90 -5.64 11.96
N ASP A 113 -6.59 -6.13 12.99
CA ASP A 113 -7.26 -7.44 12.95
C ASP A 113 -8.42 -7.44 11.96
N GLU A 114 -9.19 -6.35 11.89
CA GLU A 114 -10.30 -6.24 10.94
C GLU A 114 -9.81 -6.13 9.50
N VAL A 115 -8.74 -5.36 9.25
CA VAL A 115 -8.05 -5.30 7.96
C VAL A 115 -7.59 -6.70 7.55
N GLY A 116 -6.92 -7.43 8.45
CA GLY A 116 -6.45 -8.79 8.20
C GLY A 116 -7.59 -9.75 7.84
N ARG A 117 -8.70 -9.72 8.58
CA ARG A 117 -9.88 -10.56 8.31
C ARG A 117 -10.54 -10.23 6.97
N LYS A 118 -10.80 -8.95 6.68
CA LYS A 118 -11.47 -8.52 5.44
C LYS A 118 -10.61 -8.79 4.21
N LEU A 119 -9.29 -8.56 4.29
CA LEU A 119 -8.38 -8.92 3.22
C LEU A 119 -8.35 -10.43 2.99
N SER A 120 -8.27 -11.23 4.06
CA SER A 120 -8.25 -12.70 3.94
C SER A 120 -9.52 -13.23 3.27
N ALA A 121 -10.69 -12.68 3.62
CA ALA A 121 -11.96 -13.00 2.95
C ALA A 121 -11.95 -12.63 1.46
N ALA A 122 -11.23 -11.58 1.07
CA ALA A 122 -10.99 -11.18 -0.32
C ALA A 122 -9.77 -11.89 -0.96
N SER A 123 -9.28 -12.99 -0.37
CA SER A 123 -8.08 -13.71 -0.83
C SER A 123 -6.84 -12.81 -0.98
N GLY A 124 -6.72 -11.84 -0.08
CA GLY A 124 -5.57 -10.96 0.07
C GLY A 124 -4.88 -11.23 1.41
N PHE A 125 -3.58 -11.45 1.39
CA PHE A 125 -2.79 -11.68 2.60
C PHE A 125 -1.72 -10.62 2.72
N LEU A 126 -1.58 -10.05 3.93
CA LEU A 126 -0.58 -9.04 4.19
C LEU A 126 0.80 -9.67 4.30
N GLN A 127 1.75 -9.11 3.56
CA GLN A 127 3.16 -9.53 3.56
C GLN A 127 4.05 -8.43 4.14
N HIS A 128 5.31 -8.79 4.43
CA HIS A 128 6.30 -7.83 4.88
C HIS A 128 6.54 -6.74 3.82
N PRO A 129 6.62 -5.46 4.21
CA PRO A 129 6.77 -4.38 3.25
C PRO A 129 8.14 -4.36 2.58
N LYS A 130 8.21 -4.41 1.23
CA LYS A 130 9.48 -4.21 0.47
C LYS A 130 10.17 -2.86 0.73
N ALA A 131 9.42 -1.85 1.16
CA ALA A 131 9.92 -0.54 1.55
C ALA A 131 8.92 0.11 2.51
N LEU A 132 9.44 0.86 3.47
CA LEU A 132 8.67 1.65 4.43
C LEU A 132 9.17 3.09 4.39
N SER A 133 8.28 4.03 4.71
CA SER A 133 8.69 5.39 5.06
C SER A 133 9.47 5.34 6.37
N GLN A 134 10.57 6.09 6.48
CA GLN A 134 11.44 6.12 7.68
C GLN A 134 10.71 6.48 8.97
N SER A 135 9.55 7.12 8.88
CA SER A 135 8.72 7.58 10.00
C SER A 135 7.62 6.59 10.42
N VAL A 136 7.58 5.37 9.85
CA VAL A 136 6.47 4.43 10.09
C VAL A 136 6.96 3.12 10.68
N ASP A 137 6.48 2.83 11.89
CA ASP A 137 6.68 1.54 12.54
C ASP A 137 5.81 0.44 11.92
N TYR A 138 6.42 -0.71 11.62
CA TYR A 138 5.71 -1.87 11.11
C TYR A 138 5.17 -2.75 12.25
N ARG A 139 3.85 -3.02 12.21
CA ARG A 139 3.16 -3.98 13.08
C ARG A 139 2.25 -4.88 12.24
N ASN A 140 2.49 -6.19 12.27
CA ASN A 140 1.72 -7.29 11.66
C ASN A 140 2.09 -8.53 12.51
N PRO A 141 1.20 -9.48 12.84
CA PRO A 141 1.38 -10.30 14.04
C PRO A 141 2.76 -10.95 14.05
N GLN A 142 3.48 -10.75 15.16
CA GLN A 142 4.83 -11.27 15.36
C GLN A 142 4.86 -12.47 16.33
N LEU A 143 3.81 -13.29 16.45
CA LEU A 143 3.82 -14.41 17.41
C LEU A 143 3.36 -15.75 16.81
N LEU A 144 4.28 -16.70 16.85
CA LEU A 144 3.98 -18.11 17.11
C LEU A 144 4.15 -18.31 18.61
N GLN A 145 3.12 -18.80 19.30
CA GLN A 145 3.14 -19.03 20.75
C GLN A 145 3.39 -20.52 21.02
N PHE A 146 4.35 -20.83 21.88
CA PHE A 146 4.68 -22.21 22.26
C PHE A 146 3.84 -22.64 23.48
N SER A 147 3.60 -23.95 23.64
CA SER A 147 2.64 -24.50 24.62
C SER A 147 2.92 -24.16 26.09
N ASP A 148 4.13 -23.70 26.41
CA ASP A 148 4.56 -23.38 27.77
C ASP A 148 4.49 -21.89 28.11
N ASP A 149 3.92 -21.04 27.24
CA ASP A 149 3.77 -19.61 27.56
C ASP A 149 2.56 -19.34 28.48
N PRO A 150 2.76 -18.86 29.72
CA PRO A 150 1.66 -18.37 30.53
C PRO A 150 1.08 -17.09 29.92
N THR A 151 -0.24 -17.07 29.76
CA THR A 151 -0.99 -15.95 29.21
C THR A 151 -0.74 -14.68 30.03
N PRO A 152 -0.43 -13.51 29.41
CA PRO A 152 -0.31 -12.26 30.16
C PRO A 152 -1.64 -11.95 30.83
N THR A 153 -1.64 -12.10 32.15
CA THR A 153 -2.80 -11.88 33.00
C THR A 153 -3.12 -10.39 33.01
N ALA A 154 -4.26 -10.00 32.44
CA ALA A 154 -4.78 -8.65 32.54
C ALA A 154 -5.00 -8.28 34.03
N THR A 155 -4.04 -7.54 34.59
CA THR A 155 -4.07 -6.96 35.94
C THR A 155 -3.89 -5.46 35.73
N ARG A 156 -4.76 -4.54 36.18
CA ARG A 156 -5.88 -4.60 37.12
C ARG A 156 -6.82 -3.45 36.75
N ARG A 157 -8.13 -3.68 36.84
CA ARG A 157 -9.08 -2.60 37.13
C ARG A 157 -8.70 -2.00 38.48
N SER A 158 -8.57 -0.69 38.55
CA SER A 158 -8.81 0.07 39.78
C SER A 158 -9.73 1.21 39.43
N PHE A 159 -11.04 0.91 39.50
CA PHE A 159 -12.02 1.87 39.98
C PHE A 159 -11.70 2.16 41.45
N LEU A 160 -11.75 3.44 41.83
CA LEU A 160 -12.01 4.04 43.15
C LEU A 160 -11.67 5.53 42.98
N GLN A 161 -12.46 6.51 43.40
CA GLN A 161 -13.84 6.63 43.86
C GLN A 161 -14.20 8.12 43.70
#